data_AF-A0A2V6PPN1-F1
#
_entry.id   AF-A0A2V6PPN1-F1
#
_cell.length_a   1.000
_cell.length_b   1.000
_cell.length_c   1.000
_cell.angle_alpha   90.00
_cell.angle_beta   90.00
_cell.angle_gamma   90.00
#
_symmetry.space_group_name_H-M   'P 1'
#
loop_
_entity.id
_entity.type
_entity.pdbx_description
1 polymer ?
#
loop_
_entity_poly.entity_id
_entity_poly.type
_entity_poly.pdbx_seq_one_letter_code
_entity_poly.pdbx_strand_id
1 'polypeptide(L)'
;FDVRYLIRLIMNSRVYQLASEPNDTNEGDEVNCSHALVHRLGAEQLLDCQSRVTGVSLKFSGYPAGLRAAQLPGVRPESKGKRRANQWDQFLEIFGKPPRLLATDSERSCECNMGQAFQMISGPTANELLAERDNCVTRLLAGGKSNREILEELFWTALTRAP
;
A
#
# COMPACT_ATOMS: atom_id res chain seq x y z
N PHE A 1 -10.79 -11.57 24.87
CA PHE A 1 -10.56 -10.23 24.30
C PHE A 1 -11.27 -10.16 22.96
N ASP A 2 -12.24 -9.24 22.78
CA ASP A 2 -13.00 -9.12 21.53
C ASP A 2 -12.50 -7.92 20.73
N VAL A 3 -11.65 -8.20 19.73
CA VAL A 3 -11.08 -7.19 18.84
C VAL A 3 -12.17 -6.51 18.00
N ARG A 4 -13.22 -7.24 17.61
CA ARG A 4 -14.30 -6.70 16.78
C ARG A 4 -15.12 -5.69 17.56
N TYR A 5 -15.41 -5.99 18.82
CA TYR A 5 -16.08 -5.04 19.71
C TYR A 5 -15.26 -3.75 19.87
N LEU A 6 -13.95 -3.86 20.12
CA LEU A 6 -13.07 -2.70 20.27
C LEU A 6 -13.03 -1.83 19.01
N ILE A 7 -12.85 -2.45 17.84
CA ILE A 7 -12.88 -1.72 16.56
C ILE A 7 -14.22 -1.00 16.41
N ARG A 8 -15.34 -1.68 16.62
CA ARG A 8 -16.67 -1.09 16.48
C ARG A 8 -16.86 0.10 17.43
N LEU A 9 -16.37 0.00 18.66
CA LEU A 9 -16.43 1.07 19.65
C LEU A 9 -15.63 2.31 19.19
N ILE A 10 -14.39 2.11 18.72
CA ILE A 10 -13.54 3.21 18.23
C ILE A 10 -14.16 3.85 16.99
N MET A 11 -14.56 3.05 16.00
CA MET A 11 -15.13 3.55 14.74
C MET A 11 -16.45 4.32 14.95
N ASN A 12 -17.23 3.97 15.98
CA ASN A 12 -18.47 4.68 16.31
C ASN A 12 -18.29 5.80 17.34
N SER A 13 -17.07 6.10 17.77
CA SER A 13 -16.81 7.17 18.74
C SER A 13 -16.94 8.55 18.10
N ARG A 14 -17.36 9.55 18.89
CA ARG A 14 -17.48 10.94 18.41
C ARG A 14 -16.14 11.46 17.86
N VAL A 15 -15.03 11.14 18.52
CA VAL A 15 -13.69 11.58 18.12
C VAL A 15 -13.31 11.04 16.74
N TYR A 16 -13.59 9.75 16.47
CA TYR A 16 -13.30 9.15 15.16
C TYR A 16 -14.18 9.71 14.03
N GLN A 17 -15.37 10.19 14.36
CA GLN A 17 -16.33 10.77 13.42
C GLN A 17 -16.10 12.27 13.15
N LEU A 18 -15.13 12.92 13.81
CA LEU A 18 -14.77 14.29 13.50
C LEU A 18 -14.10 14.39 12.12
N ALA A 19 -14.19 15.57 11.50
CA ALA A 19 -13.51 15.83 10.25
C ALA A 19 -11.99 15.74 10.41
N SER A 20 -11.32 15.18 9.41
CA SER A 20 -9.86 15.19 9.35
C SER A 20 -9.30 16.56 8.94
N GLU A 21 -10.13 17.44 8.39
CA GLU A 21 -9.72 18.78 7.98
C GLU A 21 -9.56 19.67 9.22
N PRO A 22 -8.38 20.31 9.40
CA PRO A 22 -8.17 21.25 10.48
C PRO A 22 -9.03 22.51 10.28
N ASN A 23 -9.29 23.20 11.39
CA ASN A 23 -9.89 24.52 11.46
C ASN A 23 -8.84 25.55 11.92
N ASP A 24 -9.22 26.83 11.90
CA ASP A 24 -8.36 27.97 12.26
C ASP A 24 -7.69 27.86 13.64
N THR A 25 -8.23 27.03 14.55
CA THR A 25 -7.74 26.90 15.92
C THR A 25 -6.81 25.71 16.14
N ASN A 26 -6.80 24.73 15.23
CA ASN A 26 -6.05 23.49 15.40
C ASN A 26 -5.15 23.12 14.20
N GLU A 27 -5.00 24.02 13.23
CA GLU A 27 -4.14 23.84 12.05
C GLU A 27 -2.69 23.48 12.41
N GLY A 28 -2.14 24.09 13.45
CA GLY A 28 -0.76 23.81 13.92
C GLY A 28 -0.64 22.72 14.98
N ASP A 29 -1.73 22.02 15.32
CA ASP A 29 -1.72 21.06 16.42
C ASP A 29 -1.34 19.65 15.97
N GLU A 30 -0.03 19.36 16.00
CA GLU A 30 0.52 18.04 15.67
C GLU A 30 0.65 17.10 16.87
N VAL A 31 0.40 17.58 18.09
CA VAL A 31 0.71 16.85 19.34
C VAL A 31 -0.54 16.28 20.01
N ASN A 32 -1.66 16.99 19.96
CA ASN A 32 -2.85 16.59 20.72
C ASN A 32 -3.83 15.72 19.92
N CYS A 33 -3.41 15.20 18.76
CA CYS A 33 -4.22 14.33 17.89
C CYS A 33 -5.60 14.94 17.56
N SER A 34 -5.68 16.28 17.42
CA SER A 34 -6.93 16.97 17.11
C SER A 34 -7.48 16.66 15.71
N HIS A 35 -6.61 16.20 14.81
CA HIS A 35 -6.95 15.78 13.46
C HIS A 35 -6.04 14.62 13.01
N ALA A 36 -6.41 13.97 11.91
CA ALA A 36 -5.64 12.85 11.37
C ALA A 36 -4.41 13.37 10.61
N LEU A 37 -3.21 13.01 11.09
CA LEU A 37 -1.97 13.31 10.38
C LEU A 37 -1.76 12.35 9.21
N VAL A 38 -1.26 12.87 8.10
CA VAL A 38 -0.95 12.07 6.92
C VAL A 38 0.31 11.25 7.18
N HIS A 39 0.13 9.94 7.33
CA HIS A 39 1.24 9.01 7.46
C HIS A 39 1.56 8.36 6.12
N ARG A 40 2.85 8.31 5.79
CA ARG A 40 3.33 7.57 4.63
C ARG A 40 3.19 6.07 4.89
N LEU A 41 2.62 5.34 3.93
CA LEU A 41 2.59 3.88 3.95
C LEU A 41 4.01 3.33 3.81
N GLY A 42 4.33 2.30 4.60
CA GLY A 42 5.59 1.57 4.45
C GLY A 42 5.65 0.84 3.10
N ALA A 43 6.86 0.49 2.65
CA ALA A 43 7.10 -0.24 1.40
C ALA A 43 6.15 -1.43 1.20
N GLU A 44 6.00 -2.25 2.24
CA GLU A 44 5.15 -3.43 2.23
C GLU A 44 3.67 -3.08 2.06
N GLN A 45 3.20 -2.11 2.85
CA GLN A 45 1.81 -1.66 2.83
C GLN A 45 1.45 -1.08 1.46
N LEU A 46 2.35 -0.27 0.89
CA LEU A 46 2.14 0.36 -0.40
C LEU A 46 2.01 -0.68 -1.52
N LEU A 47 2.91 -1.67 -1.55
CA LEU A 47 2.86 -2.75 -2.54
C LEU A 47 1.63 -3.65 -2.37
N ASP A 48 1.32 -4.04 -1.13
CA ASP A 48 0.14 -4.85 -0.82
C ASP A 48 -1.16 -4.12 -1.17
N CYS A 49 -1.23 -2.80 -0.96
CA CYS A 49 -2.35 -1.96 -1.40
C CYS A 49 -2.50 -1.98 -2.92
N GLN A 50 -1.42 -1.78 -3.69
CA GLN A 50 -1.48 -1.83 -5.16
C GLN A 50 -1.95 -3.20 -5.67
N SER A 51 -1.44 -4.29 -5.10
CA SER A 51 -1.88 -5.65 -5.41
C SER A 51 -3.37 -5.85 -5.10
N ARG A 52 -3.83 -5.33 -3.96
CA ARG A 52 -5.24 -5.46 -3.55
C ARG A 52 -6.17 -4.67 -4.44
N VAL A 53 -5.81 -3.45 -4.83
CA VAL A 53 -6.62 -2.59 -5.71
C VAL A 53 -6.69 -3.16 -7.12
N THR A 54 -5.58 -3.66 -7.65
CA THR A 54 -5.55 -4.33 -8.96
C THR A 54 -6.18 -5.72 -8.92
N GLY A 55 -6.29 -6.33 -7.74
CA GLY A 55 -6.79 -7.70 -7.56
C GLY A 55 -5.82 -8.77 -8.07
N VAL A 56 -4.58 -8.40 -8.35
CA VAL A 56 -3.55 -9.27 -8.91
C VAL A 56 -2.64 -9.76 -7.78
N SER A 57 -2.49 -11.07 -7.65
CA SER A 57 -1.62 -11.67 -6.63
C SER A 57 -0.15 -11.45 -6.93
N LEU A 58 0.60 -10.95 -5.93
CA LEU A 58 2.05 -10.80 -6.02
C LEU A 58 2.73 -12.16 -6.16
N LYS A 59 3.74 -12.23 -7.04
CA LYS A 59 4.53 -13.44 -7.32
C LYS A 59 5.98 -13.19 -6.94
N PHE A 60 6.36 -13.63 -5.75
CA PHE A 60 7.73 -13.55 -5.28
C PHE A 60 8.47 -14.86 -5.64
N SER A 61 9.54 -14.80 -6.45
CA SER A 61 10.43 -15.93 -6.84
C SER A 61 10.82 -16.94 -5.72
N GLY A 62 10.22 -18.12 -5.63
CA GLY A 62 10.55 -19.08 -4.56
C GLY A 62 9.80 -18.86 -3.23
N TYR A 63 8.75 -18.05 -3.26
CA TYR A 63 7.63 -18.12 -2.31
C TYR A 63 6.35 -18.56 -3.06
N PRO A 64 5.35 -19.09 -2.36
CA PRO A 64 4.05 -19.34 -2.97
C PRO A 64 3.41 -18.04 -3.51
N ALA A 65 2.62 -18.17 -4.58
CA ALA A 65 1.86 -17.05 -5.11
C ALA A 65 0.84 -16.53 -4.10
N GLY A 66 0.58 -15.22 -4.09
CA GLY A 66 -0.37 -14.59 -3.17
C GLY A 66 0.17 -14.31 -1.77
N LEU A 67 1.46 -14.56 -1.53
CA LEU A 67 2.13 -14.10 -0.32
C LEU A 67 2.15 -12.56 -0.29
N ARG A 68 1.82 -11.96 0.86
CA ARG A 68 1.87 -10.51 1.05
C ARG A 68 3.30 -10.03 1.22
N ALA A 69 3.60 -8.82 0.77
CA ALA A 69 4.88 -8.15 0.98
C ALA A 69 5.20 -7.97 2.48
N ALA A 70 4.16 -7.75 3.30
CA ALA A 70 4.28 -7.70 4.75
C ALA A 70 4.74 -9.03 5.39
N GLN A 71 4.45 -10.17 4.74
CA GLN A 71 4.84 -11.50 5.21
C GLN A 71 6.27 -11.88 4.81
N LEU A 72 6.93 -11.07 3.96
CA LEU A 72 8.31 -11.32 3.57
C LEU A 72 9.27 -11.02 4.72
N PRO A 73 10.21 -11.95 5.02
CA PRO A 73 11.16 -11.79 6.09
C PRO A 73 12.16 -10.65 5.85
N GLY A 74 12.39 -10.24 4.61
CA GLY A 74 13.30 -9.14 4.23
C GLY A 74 13.48 -9.09 2.72
N VAL A 75 13.99 -7.97 2.21
CA VAL A 75 14.41 -7.87 0.79
C VAL A 75 15.73 -8.60 0.64
N ARG A 76 15.86 -9.50 -0.34
CA ARG A 76 17.13 -10.20 -0.57
C ARG A 76 17.78 -9.66 -1.85
N PRO A 77 18.90 -8.93 -1.76
CA PRO A 77 19.61 -8.49 -2.95
C PRO A 77 20.14 -9.70 -3.73
N GLU A 78 20.20 -9.55 -5.05
CA GLU A 78 20.57 -10.58 -6.03
C GLU A 78 21.94 -11.24 -5.72
N SER A 79 22.81 -10.52 -5.03
CA SER A 79 24.18 -10.92 -4.66
C SER A 79 24.28 -12.17 -3.77
N LYS A 80 23.23 -12.56 -3.02
CA LYS A 80 23.28 -13.74 -2.12
C LYS A 80 22.72 -15.04 -2.71
N GLY A 81 22.79 -15.23 -4.04
CA GLY A 81 22.85 -16.53 -4.72
C GLY A 81 21.70 -17.53 -4.52
N LYS A 82 20.60 -17.16 -3.88
CA LYS A 82 19.51 -18.10 -3.54
C LYS A 82 18.19 -17.84 -4.26
N ARG A 83 18.02 -16.66 -4.86
CA ARG A 83 16.79 -16.25 -5.57
C ARG A 83 17.06 -15.03 -6.44
N ARG A 84 16.62 -15.06 -7.70
CA ARG A 84 16.64 -13.89 -8.59
C ARG A 84 15.64 -12.86 -8.06
N ALA A 85 16.13 -11.64 -7.78
CA ALA A 85 15.28 -10.52 -7.40
C ALA A 85 14.35 -10.20 -8.58
N ASN A 86 13.10 -9.90 -8.30
CA ASN A 86 12.16 -9.43 -9.31
C ASN A 86 11.77 -7.97 -9.05
N GLN A 87 10.95 -7.40 -9.94
CA GLN A 87 10.43 -6.04 -9.83
C GLN A 87 9.82 -5.71 -8.45
N TRP A 88 9.21 -6.68 -7.77
CA TRP A 88 8.60 -6.49 -6.46
C TRP A 88 9.66 -6.35 -5.37
N ASP A 89 10.72 -7.17 -5.44
CA ASP A 89 11.87 -7.07 -4.53
C ASP A 89 12.57 -5.71 -4.70
N GLN A 90 12.74 -5.25 -5.95
CA GLN A 90 13.30 -3.92 -6.27
C GLN A 90 12.42 -2.78 -5.75
N PHE A 91 11.10 -2.88 -5.92
CA PHE A 91 10.16 -1.91 -5.34
C PHE A 91 10.32 -1.82 -3.82
N LEU A 92 10.36 -2.96 -3.14
CA LEU A 92 10.50 -2.99 -1.68
C LEU A 92 11.83 -2.37 -1.22
N GLU A 93 12.92 -2.57 -1.97
CA GLU A 93 14.22 -1.95 -1.69
C GLU A 93 14.17 -0.42 -1.82
N ILE A 94 13.62 0.10 -2.93
CA ILE A 94 13.52 1.55 -3.22
C ILE A 94 12.70 2.29 -2.15
N PHE A 95 11.65 1.64 -1.62
CA PHE A 95 10.79 2.17 -0.57
C PHE A 95 11.30 1.88 0.85
N GLY A 96 12.50 1.29 0.99
CA GLY A 96 13.22 1.22 2.26
C GLY A 96 12.90 -0.01 3.12
N LYS A 97 12.35 -1.10 2.55
CA LYS A 97 12.22 -2.37 3.28
C LYS A 97 13.63 -2.96 3.51
N PRO A 98 14.00 -3.26 4.76
CA PRO A 98 15.35 -3.73 5.06
C PRO A 98 15.60 -5.17 4.62
N PRO A 99 16.86 -5.53 4.33
CA PRO A 99 17.26 -6.91 4.10
C PRO A 99 17.33 -7.76 5.37
N ARG A 100 17.28 -7.12 6.56
CA ARG A 100 17.42 -7.74 7.89
C ARG A 100 18.77 -8.46 8.03
N LEU A 101 19.85 -7.74 7.77
CA LEU A 101 21.21 -8.24 8.02
C LEU A 101 21.60 -8.03 9.48
N LEU A 102 21.07 -6.98 10.09
CA LEU A 102 21.18 -6.65 11.50
C LEU A 102 19.89 -7.01 12.25
N ALA A 103 20.00 -7.18 13.58
CA ALA A 103 18.86 -7.42 14.46
C ALA A 103 18.09 -6.15 14.85
N THR A 104 18.51 -4.98 14.36
CA THR A 104 17.92 -3.67 14.66
C THR A 104 17.03 -3.19 13.50
N ASP A 105 16.07 -2.31 13.81
CA ASP A 105 15.20 -1.70 12.79
C ASP A 105 15.87 -0.51 12.06
N SER A 106 17.10 -0.16 12.44
CA SER A 106 17.86 0.96 11.89
C SER A 106 18.18 0.83 10.39
N GLU A 107 18.05 -0.37 9.82
CA GLU A 107 18.19 -0.60 8.38
C GLU A 107 16.99 -0.08 7.58
N ARG A 108 15.83 0.12 8.23
CA ARG A 108 14.63 0.63 7.56
C ARG A 108 14.82 2.12 7.27
N SER A 109 14.60 2.51 6.02
CA SER A 109 14.56 3.91 5.63
C SER A 109 13.13 4.34 5.33
N CYS A 110 12.76 5.51 5.85
CA CYS A 110 11.51 6.20 5.51
C CYS A 110 11.77 7.49 4.73
N GLU A 111 12.99 7.69 4.23
CA GLU A 111 13.37 8.89 3.52
C GLU A 111 12.68 8.98 2.15
N CYS A 112 12.35 10.20 1.75
CA CYS A 112 11.86 10.47 0.41
C CYS A 112 13.03 10.59 -0.55
N ASN A 113 13.02 9.81 -1.62
CA ASN A 113 14.02 9.90 -2.67
C ASN A 113 13.37 10.02 -4.06
N MET A 114 14.12 10.56 -5.01
CA MET A 114 13.64 10.74 -6.39
C MET A 114 13.30 9.40 -7.07
N GLY A 115 14.00 8.32 -6.70
CA GLY A 115 13.72 6.97 -7.20
C GLY A 115 12.30 6.48 -6.87
N GLN A 116 11.80 6.76 -5.67
CA GLN A 116 10.43 6.46 -5.26
C GLN A 116 9.42 7.19 -6.14
N ALA A 117 9.68 8.47 -6.46
CA ALA A 117 8.81 9.25 -7.33
C ALA A 117 8.76 8.67 -8.75
N PHE A 118 9.91 8.33 -9.34
CA PHE A 118 9.95 7.68 -10.64
C PHE A 118 9.27 6.32 -10.65
N GLN A 119 9.43 5.55 -9.57
CA GLN A 119 8.76 4.25 -9.44
C GLN A 119 7.23 4.39 -9.39
N MET A 120 6.69 5.46 -8.80
CA MET A 120 5.25 5.72 -8.77
C MET A 120 4.71 6.23 -10.11
N ILE A 121 5.48 7.03 -10.86
CA ILE A 121 5.02 7.64 -12.11
C ILE A 121 5.16 6.68 -13.29
N SER A 122 6.32 6.05 -13.44
CA SER A 122 6.70 5.27 -14.62
C SER A 122 7.31 3.92 -14.27
N GLY A 123 7.27 3.51 -13.00
CA GLY A 123 7.88 2.26 -12.57
C GLY A 123 7.19 1.02 -13.13
N PRO A 124 7.91 -0.10 -13.22
CA PRO A 124 7.34 -1.36 -13.74
C PRO A 124 6.21 -1.92 -12.86
N THR A 125 6.21 -1.64 -11.55
CA THR A 125 5.27 -2.22 -10.58
C THR A 125 3.81 -2.02 -10.96
N ALA A 126 3.38 -0.79 -11.21
CA ALA A 126 1.98 -0.50 -11.57
C ALA A 126 1.65 -1.06 -12.95
N ASN A 127 2.56 -0.90 -13.91
CA ASN A 127 2.38 -1.36 -15.28
C ASN A 127 2.19 -2.88 -15.36
N GLU A 128 2.94 -3.66 -14.59
CA GLU A 128 2.84 -5.12 -14.61
C GLU A 128 1.57 -5.63 -13.94
N LEU A 129 1.14 -4.99 -12.84
CA LEU A 129 -0.15 -5.31 -12.22
C LEU A 129 -1.31 -5.00 -13.18
N LEU A 130 -1.23 -3.93 -13.96
CA LEU A 130 -2.23 -3.56 -14.97
C LEU A 130 -2.09 -4.35 -16.29
N ALA A 131 -0.94 -4.97 -16.56
CA ALA A 131 -0.73 -5.80 -17.75
C ALA A 131 -1.27 -7.24 -17.56
N GLU A 132 -1.48 -7.68 -16.33
CA GLU A 132 -2.07 -8.99 -16.05
C GLU A 132 -3.50 -9.07 -16.60
N ARG A 133 -3.84 -10.20 -17.22
CA ARG A 133 -5.10 -10.37 -17.98
C ARG A 133 -6.34 -10.25 -17.11
N ASP A 134 -6.24 -10.73 -15.87
CA ASP A 134 -7.32 -10.76 -14.89
C ASP A 134 -7.08 -9.72 -13.78
N ASN A 135 -7.05 -8.44 -14.16
CA ASN A 135 -6.93 -7.32 -13.24
C ASN A 135 -8.31 -6.68 -12.98
N CYS A 136 -8.38 -5.71 -12.06
CA CYS A 136 -9.64 -5.05 -11.73
C CYS A 136 -10.24 -4.31 -12.92
N VAL A 137 -9.43 -3.62 -13.72
CA VAL A 137 -9.89 -2.84 -14.88
C VAL A 137 -10.48 -3.75 -15.96
N THR A 138 -9.82 -4.86 -16.29
CA THR A 138 -10.33 -5.81 -17.30
C THR A 138 -11.63 -6.45 -16.85
N ARG A 139 -11.76 -6.80 -15.56
CA ARG A 139 -13.02 -7.31 -14.98
C ARG A 139 -14.14 -6.28 -15.01
N LEU A 140 -13.85 -5.02 -14.69
CA LEU A 140 -14.83 -3.93 -14.72
C LEU A 140 -15.32 -3.63 -16.14
N LEU A 141 -14.40 -3.60 -17.11
CA LEU A 141 -14.73 -3.39 -18.52
C LEU A 141 -15.54 -4.56 -19.11
N ALA A 142 -15.25 -5.79 -18.70
CA ALA A 142 -16.04 -6.96 -19.10
C ALA A 142 -17.45 -6.99 -18.48
N GLY A 143 -17.66 -6.28 -17.36
CA GLY A 143 -18.92 -6.27 -16.61
C GLY A 143 -20.05 -5.45 -17.22
N GLY A 144 -19.82 -4.73 -18.34
CA GLY A 144 -20.87 -3.98 -19.05
C GLY A 144 -21.40 -2.74 -18.31
N LYS A 145 -20.68 -2.26 -17.29
CA LYS A 145 -21.02 -1.05 -16.53
C LYS A 145 -20.74 0.22 -17.34
N SER A 146 -21.45 1.29 -17.03
CA SER A 146 -21.15 2.62 -17.57
C SER A 146 -19.79 3.12 -17.04
N ASN A 147 -19.12 4.00 -17.80
CA ASN A 147 -17.85 4.59 -17.37
C ASN A 147 -17.94 5.25 -15.99
N ARG A 148 -19.10 5.84 -15.66
CA ARG A 148 -19.34 6.46 -14.35
C ARG A 148 -19.33 5.44 -13.21
N GLU A 149 -20.05 4.34 -13.37
CA GLU A 149 -20.10 3.28 -12.36
C GLU A 149 -18.74 2.61 -12.17
N ILE A 150 -17.97 2.46 -13.26
CA ILE A 150 -16.59 1.94 -13.22
C ILE A 150 -15.70 2.87 -12.39
N LEU A 151 -15.77 4.18 -12.62
CA LEU A 151 -15.01 5.17 -11.84
C LEU A 151 -15.41 5.17 -10.37
N GLU A 152 -16.72 5.15 -10.07
CA GLU A 152 -17.22 5.08 -8.70
C GLU A 152 -16.69 3.83 -7.97
N GLU A 153 -16.71 2.67 -8.61
CA GLU A 153 -16.18 1.42 -8.03
C GLU A 153 -14.66 1.46 -7.82
N LEU A 154 -13.91 2.06 -8.76
CA LEU A 154 -12.46 2.25 -8.60
C LEU A 154 -12.14 3.16 -7.41
N PHE A 155 -12.88 4.26 -7.22
CA PHE A 155 -12.70 5.16 -6.07
C PHE A 155 -12.97 4.46 -4.75
N TRP A 156 -14.06 3.70 -4.65
CA TRP A 156 -14.37 2.90 -3.46
C TRP A 156 -13.30 1.83 -3.19
N THR A 157 -12.78 1.19 -4.24
CA THR A 157 -11.76 0.13 -4.10
C THR A 157 -10.40 0.68 -3.68
N ALA A 158 -9.98 1.82 -4.25
CA ALA A 158 -8.66 2.39 -4.04
C ALA A 158 -8.58 3.34 -2.83
N LEU A 159 -9.56 4.22 -2.68
CA LEU A 159 -9.56 5.30 -1.68
C LEU A 159 -10.57 5.07 -0.56
N THR A 160 -11.41 4.03 -0.64
CA THR A 160 -12.46 3.73 0.35
C THR A 160 -13.40 4.91 0.61
N ARG A 161 -13.58 5.78 -0.39
CA ARG A 161 -14.47 6.96 -0.35
C ARG A 161 -15.09 7.19 -1.71
N ALA A 162 -16.21 7.92 -1.74
CA ALA A 162 -16.84 8.35 -2.99
C ALA A 162 -15.95 9.35 -3.76
N PRO A 163 -16.06 9.39 -5.11
CA PRO A 163 -15.41 10.40 -5.95
C PRO A 163 -15.94 11.81 -5.70
#